data_AF-A0A534AQ00-F1
#
_entry.id   AF-A0A534AQ00-F1
#
_cell.length_a   1.000
_cell.length_b   1.000
_cell.length_c   1.000
_cell.angle_alpha   90.00
_cell.angle_beta   90.00
_cell.angle_gamma   90.00
#
_symmetry.space_group_name_H-M   'P 1'
#
loop_
_entity.id
_entity.type
_entity.pdbx_description
1 polymer ?
#
loop_
_entity_poly.entity_id
_entity_poly.type
_entity_poly.pdbx_seq_one_letter_code
_entity_poly.pdbx_strand_id
1 'polypeptide(L)'
;MALAPPYRAVVPLHSVDGAELPLGSVVLARGVATIAALAGLTALSHRAPWIVPSLALPAPQESLEPLLLVTELRDRLVVLSPGRGDDDVARVVAAVRRRRPPTPAMLARWVARRLSTRELESPLRHQFERSLGGGAAADGDRSVASYSRLFSRYGGYTARDWRALARLCALVIARTSEDGERHGDHGTHLPFRTASHYTGRYLGVAYRVTAERLGWEWVLEAALRTGRYVHAP
;
A
#
# COMPACT_ATOMS: atom_id res chain seq x y z
N MET A 1 -30.05 8.89 -0.29
CA MET A 1 -29.00 9.33 -1.24
C MET A 1 -27.90 10.01 -0.44
N ALA A 2 -26.78 9.34 -0.15
CA ALA A 2 -25.66 9.98 0.54
C ALA A 2 -24.45 9.05 0.55
N LEU A 3 -23.52 9.22 -0.40
CA LEU A 3 -22.31 8.41 -0.48
C LEU A 3 -21.14 9.30 -0.90
N ALA A 4 -20.13 9.41 -0.03
CA ALA A 4 -18.98 10.30 -0.18
C ALA A 4 -17.63 9.53 -0.19
N PRO A 5 -16.57 10.11 -0.80
CA PRO A 5 -15.35 9.46 -1.35
C PRO A 5 -14.35 8.87 -0.33
N PRO A 6 -13.25 8.19 -0.73
CA PRO A 6 -12.66 8.04 -2.09
C PRO A 6 -12.90 6.73 -2.88
N TYR A 7 -13.63 5.73 -2.39
CA TYR A 7 -13.68 4.39 -3.04
C TYR A 7 -14.75 4.16 -4.09
N ARG A 8 -15.51 5.20 -4.40
CA ARG A 8 -16.67 5.08 -5.27
C ARG A 8 -16.38 5.45 -6.73
N ALA A 9 -15.18 5.95 -7.00
CA ALA A 9 -14.71 6.24 -8.34
C ALA A 9 -13.38 5.52 -8.57
N VAL A 10 -13.39 4.54 -9.47
CA VAL A 10 -12.15 4.06 -10.08
C VAL A 10 -11.75 5.12 -11.10
N VAL A 11 -10.56 5.69 -10.96
CA VAL A 11 -10.09 6.74 -11.86
C VAL A 11 -9.48 6.09 -13.10
N PRO A 12 -10.00 6.33 -14.31
CA PRO A 12 -9.37 5.82 -15.52
C PRO A 12 -7.98 6.45 -15.73
N LEU A 13 -6.97 5.65 -16.06
CA LEU A 13 -5.58 6.13 -16.24
C LEU A 13 -5.48 7.34 -17.20
N HIS A 14 -6.25 7.33 -18.29
CA HIS A 14 -6.25 8.41 -19.30
C HIS A 14 -6.88 9.72 -18.81
N SER A 15 -7.51 9.75 -17.63
CA SER A 15 -8.14 10.94 -17.05
C SER A 15 -7.30 11.62 -15.97
N VAL A 16 -6.09 11.11 -15.70
CA VAL A 16 -5.22 11.53 -14.58
C VAL A 16 -4.31 12.72 -14.95
N ASP A 17 -4.53 13.37 -16.08
CA ASP A 17 -3.71 14.52 -16.49
C ASP A 17 -4.10 15.76 -15.68
N GLY A 18 -3.25 16.12 -14.71
CA GLY A 18 -3.38 17.31 -13.87
C GLY A 18 -4.27 17.19 -12.64
N ALA A 19 -5.00 16.08 -12.45
CA ALA A 19 -5.86 15.88 -11.27
C ALA A 19 -5.04 15.47 -10.03
N GLU A 20 -5.27 16.15 -8.90
CA GLU A 20 -4.79 15.66 -7.60
C GLU A 20 -5.54 14.39 -7.21
N LEU A 21 -4.83 13.27 -7.12
CA LEU A 21 -5.40 12.00 -6.69
C LEU A 21 -5.43 11.91 -5.16
N PRO A 22 -6.61 11.73 -4.54
CA PRO A 22 -6.71 11.50 -3.10
C PRO A 22 -5.91 10.27 -2.64
N LEU A 23 -5.54 10.25 -1.36
CA LEU A 23 -4.88 9.11 -0.73
C LEU A 23 -5.73 7.83 -0.86
N GLY A 24 -5.09 6.78 -1.37
CA GLY A 24 -5.71 5.48 -1.59
C GLY A 24 -6.63 5.41 -2.82
N SER A 25 -6.56 6.38 -3.74
CA SER A 25 -7.26 6.30 -5.03
C SER A 25 -6.90 5.03 -5.80
N VAL A 26 -7.91 4.40 -6.40
CA VAL A 26 -7.71 3.27 -7.32
C VAL A 26 -7.66 3.81 -8.73
N VAL A 27 -6.58 3.50 -9.46
CA VAL A 27 -6.42 3.92 -10.86
C VAL A 27 -6.44 2.68 -11.73
N LEU A 28 -7.34 2.67 -12.72
CA LEU A 28 -7.52 1.54 -13.62
C LEU A 28 -7.03 1.90 -15.02
N ALA A 29 -6.08 1.11 -15.50
CA ALA A 29 -5.71 1.08 -16.91
C ALA A 29 -6.51 0.00 -17.65
N ARG A 30 -6.97 0.34 -18.84
CA ARG A 30 -7.67 -0.55 -19.76
C ARG A 30 -7.15 -0.35 -21.17
N GLY A 31 -7.21 -1.40 -21.98
CA GLY A 31 -6.99 -1.27 -23.42
C GLY A 31 -6.32 -2.50 -24.02
N VAL A 32 -6.27 -2.50 -25.35
CA VAL A 32 -5.70 -3.59 -26.15
C VAL A 32 -4.16 -3.66 -26.02
N ALA A 33 -3.52 -2.53 -25.70
CA ALA A 33 -2.07 -2.39 -25.54
C ALA A 33 -1.63 -2.43 -24.06
N THR A 34 -1.57 -3.63 -23.49
CA THR A 34 -1.18 -3.88 -22.08
C THR A 34 0.17 -3.27 -21.70
N ILE A 35 1.16 -3.25 -22.59
CA ILE A 35 2.48 -2.65 -22.33
C ILE A 35 2.37 -1.14 -22.09
N ALA A 36 1.60 -0.43 -22.91
CA ALA A 36 1.39 1.01 -22.75
C ALA A 36 0.63 1.34 -21.45
N ALA A 37 -0.37 0.52 -21.11
CA ALA A 37 -1.09 0.62 -19.85
C ALA A 37 -0.15 0.44 -18.64
N LEU A 38 0.72 -0.58 -18.66
CA LEU A 38 1.72 -0.80 -17.61
C LEU A 38 2.72 0.35 -17.51
N ALA A 39 3.24 0.85 -18.63
CA ALA A 39 4.16 1.99 -18.64
C ALA A 39 3.52 3.24 -18.01
N GLY A 40 2.26 3.53 -18.36
CA GLY A 40 1.51 4.65 -17.78
C GLY A 40 1.24 4.48 -16.27
N LEU A 41 0.91 3.27 -15.82
CA LEU A 41 0.77 2.95 -14.39
C LEU A 41 2.10 3.08 -13.63
N THR A 42 3.22 2.67 -14.21
CA THR A 42 4.56 2.83 -13.63
C THR A 42 4.89 4.31 -13.46
N ALA A 43 4.76 5.10 -14.54
CA ALA A 43 4.99 6.55 -14.52
C ALA A 43 4.11 7.25 -13.49
N LEU A 44 2.82 6.88 -13.43
CA LEU A 44 1.89 7.38 -12.41
C LEU A 44 2.30 6.98 -10.99
N SER A 45 2.77 5.76 -10.78
CA SER A 45 3.19 5.27 -9.46
C SER A 45 4.44 5.98 -8.94
N HIS A 46 5.26 6.58 -9.81
CA HIS A 46 6.36 7.46 -9.39
C HIS A 46 5.87 8.82 -8.89
N ARG A 47 4.90 9.44 -9.58
CA ARG A 47 4.36 10.77 -9.21
C ARG A 47 3.33 10.71 -8.07
N ALA A 48 2.55 9.63 -7.99
CA ALA A 48 1.48 9.42 -7.01
C ALA A 48 1.63 8.05 -6.34
N PRO A 49 2.71 7.81 -5.56
CA PRO A 49 3.04 6.50 -5.02
C PRO A 49 2.03 5.92 -4.03
N TRP A 50 0.99 6.66 -3.64
CA TRP A 50 -0.09 6.22 -2.74
C TRP A 50 -1.29 5.60 -3.46
N ILE A 51 -1.31 5.59 -4.80
CA ILE A 51 -2.41 5.00 -5.56
C ILE A 51 -2.39 3.47 -5.48
N VAL A 52 -3.52 2.85 -5.77
CA VAL A 52 -3.59 1.42 -6.05
C VAL A 52 -3.65 1.22 -7.57
N PRO A 53 -2.53 0.86 -8.22
CA PRO A 53 -2.51 0.62 -9.66
C PRO A 53 -3.29 -0.66 -9.98
N SER A 54 -4.24 -0.57 -10.90
CA SER A 54 -5.09 -1.68 -11.33
C SER A 54 -5.08 -1.78 -12.86
N LEU A 55 -5.10 -3.01 -13.37
CA LEU A 55 -5.08 -3.32 -14.81
C LEU A 55 -6.20 -4.31 -15.13
N ALA A 56 -7.09 -3.97 -16.06
CA ALA A 56 -8.02 -4.93 -16.65
C ALA A 56 -7.40 -5.54 -17.91
N LEU A 57 -7.29 -6.87 -17.94
CA LEU A 57 -6.75 -7.58 -19.09
C LEU A 57 -7.80 -7.77 -20.18
N PRO A 58 -7.45 -7.59 -21.46
CA PRO A 58 -8.33 -7.98 -22.55
C PRO A 58 -8.46 -9.52 -22.59
N ALA A 59 -9.64 -10.02 -22.96
CA ALA A 59 -9.94 -11.47 -23.06
C ALA A 59 -8.88 -12.36 -23.72
N PRO A 60 -8.21 -11.96 -24.83
CA PRO A 60 -7.16 -12.78 -25.44
C PRO A 60 -5.81 -12.80 -24.68
N GLN A 61 -5.63 -12.00 -23.62
CA GLN A 61 -4.39 -11.94 -22.83
C GLN A 61 -4.65 -12.45 -21.41
N GLU A 62 -4.70 -13.77 -21.25
CA GLU A 62 -4.92 -14.40 -19.95
C GLU A 62 -3.64 -14.51 -19.08
N SER A 63 -2.45 -14.38 -19.67
CA SER A 63 -1.17 -14.47 -18.92
C SER A 63 -0.32 -13.21 -19.05
N LEU A 64 -0.05 -12.59 -17.90
CA LEU A 64 0.87 -11.46 -17.70
C LEU A 64 2.25 -11.88 -17.19
N GLU A 65 2.52 -13.18 -17.02
CA GLU A 65 3.75 -13.66 -16.38
C GLU A 65 5.05 -13.03 -16.94
N PRO A 66 5.20 -12.81 -18.26
CA PRO A 66 6.39 -12.14 -18.80
C PRO A 66 6.48 -10.63 -18.47
N LEU A 67 5.34 -9.97 -18.28
CA LEU A 67 5.25 -8.51 -18.09
C LEU A 67 5.32 -8.09 -16.60
N LEU A 68 5.05 -9.03 -15.68
CA LEU A 68 5.24 -8.84 -14.24
C LEU A 68 6.71 -8.86 -13.79
N LEU A 69 7.66 -9.01 -14.73
CA LEU A 69 9.09 -8.77 -14.49
C LEU A 69 9.41 -7.30 -14.15
N VAL A 70 8.46 -6.38 -14.34
CA VAL A 70 8.55 -5.00 -13.83
C VAL A 70 8.37 -5.00 -12.32
N THR A 71 9.51 -5.11 -11.61
CA THR A 71 9.60 -5.20 -10.13
C THR A 71 8.90 -4.07 -9.36
N GLU A 72 8.59 -2.96 -9.99
CA GLU A 72 8.02 -1.78 -9.33
C GLU A 72 6.50 -1.87 -9.17
N LEU A 73 5.83 -2.38 -10.20
CA LEU A 73 4.39 -2.59 -10.18
C LEU A 73 4.02 -3.96 -9.63
N ARG A 74 4.85 -5.00 -9.84
CA ARG A 74 4.56 -6.39 -9.45
C ARG A 74 4.04 -6.52 -8.02
N ASP A 75 4.63 -5.77 -7.11
CA ASP A 75 4.34 -5.84 -5.68
C ASP A 75 3.01 -5.17 -5.27
N ARG A 76 2.35 -4.48 -6.21
CA ARG A 76 1.22 -3.58 -5.91
C ARG A 76 0.08 -3.67 -6.91
N LEU A 77 0.36 -4.10 -8.13
CA LEU A 77 -0.58 -4.15 -9.24
C LEU A 77 -1.72 -5.12 -8.93
N VAL A 78 -2.94 -4.64 -9.09
CA VAL A 78 -4.15 -5.45 -9.06
C VAL A 78 -4.54 -5.78 -10.49
N VAL A 79 -4.53 -7.08 -10.82
CA VAL A 79 -4.90 -7.56 -12.14
C VAL A 79 -6.34 -8.07 -12.09
N LEU A 80 -7.18 -7.56 -12.99
CA LEU A 80 -8.56 -7.99 -13.15
C LEU A 80 -8.64 -8.95 -14.34
N SER A 81 -9.12 -10.17 -14.09
CA SER A 81 -9.39 -11.14 -15.14
C SER A 81 -10.45 -10.61 -16.11
N PRO A 82 -10.40 -10.98 -17.40
CA PRO A 82 -11.43 -10.59 -18.36
C PRO A 82 -12.82 -11.03 -17.89
N GLY A 83 -13.85 -10.19 -18.01
CA GLY A 83 -15.22 -10.58 -17.67
C GLY A 83 -16.29 -9.64 -18.19
N ARG A 84 -17.55 -10.09 -18.20
CA ARG A 84 -18.68 -9.19 -18.51
C ARG A 84 -18.78 -8.14 -17.40
N GLY A 85 -18.71 -6.86 -17.78
CA GLY A 85 -18.83 -5.74 -16.84
C GLY A 85 -17.53 -5.35 -16.14
N ASP A 86 -16.40 -5.29 -16.85
CA ASP A 86 -15.11 -4.73 -16.36
C ASP A 86 -15.20 -3.24 -15.90
N ASP A 87 -16.41 -2.66 -15.97
CA ASP A 87 -16.85 -1.37 -15.40
C ASP A 87 -17.41 -1.43 -13.98
N ASP A 88 -17.57 -2.61 -13.39
CA ASP A 88 -18.10 -2.70 -12.04
C ASP A 88 -17.04 -2.27 -11.02
N VAL A 89 -17.16 -1.04 -10.53
CA VAL A 89 -16.38 -0.49 -9.42
C VAL A 89 -16.35 -1.48 -8.25
N ALA A 90 -17.44 -2.20 -7.98
CA ALA A 90 -17.49 -3.19 -6.91
C ALA A 90 -16.51 -4.36 -7.15
N ARG A 91 -16.36 -4.80 -8.40
CA ARG A 91 -15.41 -5.86 -8.78
C ARG A 91 -13.97 -5.40 -8.64
N VAL A 92 -13.66 -4.16 -9.05
CA VAL A 92 -12.31 -3.58 -8.85
C VAL A 92 -11.99 -3.49 -7.37
N VAL A 93 -12.91 -2.95 -6.58
CA VAL A 93 -12.78 -2.85 -5.13
C VAL A 93 -12.56 -4.25 -4.53
N ALA A 94 -13.38 -5.23 -4.88
CA ALA A 94 -13.24 -6.60 -4.39
C ALA A 94 -11.87 -7.20 -4.75
N ALA A 95 -11.35 -6.97 -5.96
CA ALA A 95 -10.03 -7.45 -6.36
C ALA A 95 -8.91 -6.78 -5.55
N VAL A 96 -8.99 -5.48 -5.33
CA VAL A 96 -8.03 -4.74 -4.48
C VAL A 96 -8.04 -5.29 -3.05
N ARG A 97 -9.23 -5.58 -2.51
CA ARG A 97 -9.43 -6.13 -1.16
C ARG A 97 -8.92 -7.57 -0.99
N ARG A 98 -8.89 -8.35 -2.07
CA ARG A 98 -8.36 -9.72 -2.12
C ARG A 98 -6.86 -9.78 -2.42
N ARG A 99 -6.20 -8.64 -2.62
CA ARG A 99 -4.75 -8.60 -2.88
C ARG A 99 -4.00 -9.24 -1.71
N ARG A 100 -2.98 -10.05 -2.03
CA ARG A 100 -2.08 -10.63 -1.03
C ARG A 100 -1.50 -9.53 -0.13
N PRO A 101 -1.38 -9.74 1.19
CA PRO A 101 -0.70 -8.80 2.07
C PRO A 101 0.74 -8.50 1.61
N PRO A 102 1.24 -7.26 1.75
CA PRO A 102 2.60 -6.91 1.40
C PRO A 102 3.57 -7.58 2.35
N THR A 103 4.69 -8.05 1.80
CA THR A 103 5.79 -8.54 2.62
C THR A 103 6.51 -7.38 3.31
N PRO A 104 7.21 -7.63 4.43
CA PRO A 104 8.09 -6.63 5.05
C PRO A 104 9.06 -5.97 4.06
N ALA A 105 9.64 -6.75 3.14
CA ALA A 105 10.54 -6.23 2.11
C ALA A 105 9.84 -5.24 1.16
N MET A 106 8.59 -5.53 0.76
CA MET A 106 7.80 -4.64 -0.11
C MET A 106 7.51 -3.30 0.56
N LEU A 107 7.06 -3.32 1.83
CA LEU A 107 6.82 -2.10 2.60
C LEU A 107 8.11 -1.27 2.72
N ALA A 108 9.24 -1.91 3.05
CA ALA A 108 10.51 -1.22 3.24
C ALA A 108 11.03 -0.59 1.96
N ARG A 109 10.95 -1.33 0.85
CA ARG A 109 11.34 -0.85 -0.48
C ARG A 109 10.46 0.29 -0.94
N TRP A 110 9.16 0.25 -0.65
CA TRP A 110 8.24 1.34 -0.96
C TRP A 110 8.66 2.63 -0.23
N VAL A 111 8.93 2.56 1.08
CA VAL A 111 9.37 3.74 1.86
C VAL A 111 10.71 4.26 1.37
N ALA A 112 11.71 3.38 1.21
CA ALA A 112 13.04 3.76 0.77
C ALA A 112 13.02 4.45 -0.60
N ARG A 113 12.18 3.96 -1.54
CA ARG A 113 11.96 4.62 -2.84
C ARG A 113 11.24 5.95 -2.70
N ARG A 114 10.17 6.02 -1.89
CA ARG A 114 9.39 7.25 -1.68
C ARG A 114 10.23 8.40 -1.13
N LEU A 115 11.23 8.07 -0.29
CA LEU A 115 12.16 9.01 0.33
C LEU A 115 13.48 9.14 -0.43
N SER A 116 13.65 8.50 -1.59
CA SER A 116 14.90 8.46 -2.34
C SER A 116 16.13 8.08 -1.49
N THR A 117 15.93 7.20 -0.49
CA THR A 117 16.93 6.88 0.54
C THR A 117 17.08 5.35 0.64
N ARG A 118 17.90 4.76 -0.26
CA ARG A 118 18.05 3.31 -0.38
C ARG A 118 18.59 2.63 0.88
N GLU A 119 19.45 3.32 1.62
CA GLU A 119 20.04 2.82 2.87
C GLU A 119 19.02 2.55 3.99
N LEU A 120 17.80 3.10 3.88
CA LEU A 120 16.71 2.81 4.81
C LEU A 120 16.04 1.46 4.57
N GLU A 121 16.19 0.85 3.37
CA GLU A 121 15.44 -0.37 3.02
C GLU A 121 15.73 -1.53 3.98
N SER A 122 17.00 -1.85 4.23
CA SER A 122 17.37 -2.96 5.12
C SER A 122 16.97 -2.70 6.59
N PRO A 123 17.26 -1.53 7.19
CA PRO A 123 16.78 -1.18 8.52
C PRO A 123 15.25 -1.23 8.68
N LEU A 124 14.50 -0.72 7.70
CA LEU A 124 13.04 -0.75 7.73
C LEU A 124 12.49 -2.17 7.59
N ARG A 125 13.04 -2.95 6.65
CA ARG A 125 12.67 -4.36 6.46
C ARG A 125 12.77 -5.12 7.77
N HIS A 126 13.88 -4.95 8.49
CA HIS A 126 14.08 -5.59 9.78
C HIS A 126 12.99 -5.21 10.80
N GLN A 127 12.61 -3.93 10.88
CA GLN A 127 11.53 -3.53 11.80
C GLN A 127 10.18 -4.09 11.37
N PHE A 128 9.91 -4.18 10.08
CA PHE A 128 8.66 -4.73 9.55
C PHE A 128 8.59 -6.25 9.77
N GLU A 129 9.69 -6.99 9.59
CA GLU A 129 9.80 -8.43 9.90
C GLU A 129 9.53 -8.70 11.37
N ARG A 130 10.21 -7.95 12.27
CA ARG A 130 10.01 -7.99 13.72
C ARG A 130 8.56 -7.73 14.12
N SER A 131 7.81 -6.96 13.34
CA SER A 131 6.43 -6.59 13.67
C SER A 131 5.37 -7.50 13.06
N LEU A 132 5.64 -8.12 11.91
CA LEU A 132 4.68 -8.93 11.15
C LEU A 132 4.93 -10.44 11.31
N GLY A 133 5.88 -10.85 12.14
CA GLY A 133 6.12 -12.26 12.47
C GLY A 133 6.94 -13.03 11.43
N GLY A 134 7.67 -12.33 10.55
CA GLY A 134 8.49 -12.95 9.51
C GLY A 134 9.88 -13.33 9.99
N GLY A 135 10.03 -14.55 10.51
CA GLY A 135 11.34 -15.20 10.75
C GLY A 135 12.14 -14.67 11.95
N ALA A 136 12.94 -15.55 12.54
CA ALA A 136 13.91 -15.20 13.57
C ALA A 136 14.78 -14.05 13.05
N ALA A 137 14.84 -12.95 13.79
CA ALA A 137 15.80 -11.90 13.52
C ALA A 137 17.17 -12.54 13.38
N ALA A 138 17.83 -12.31 12.24
CA ALA A 138 19.19 -12.78 12.04
C ALA A 138 20.03 -12.41 13.27
N ASP A 139 20.61 -13.42 13.90
CA ASP A 139 21.44 -13.29 15.09
C ASP A 139 22.53 -12.22 14.86
N GLY A 140 22.58 -11.23 15.75
CA GLY A 140 23.46 -10.05 15.65
C GLY A 140 22.78 -8.69 15.89
N ASP A 141 21.53 -8.70 16.35
CA ASP A 141 20.63 -7.54 16.30
C ASP A 141 21.10 -6.28 17.01
N ARG A 142 21.18 -5.19 16.24
CA ARG A 142 21.27 -3.83 16.79
C ARG A 142 20.04 -3.57 17.67
N SER A 143 20.25 -3.01 18.86
CA SER A 143 19.15 -2.67 19.75
C SER A 143 18.15 -1.70 19.12
N VAL A 144 16.90 -1.69 19.62
CA VAL A 144 15.86 -0.72 19.22
C VAL A 144 16.35 0.73 19.29
N ALA A 145 17.19 1.05 20.27
CA ALA A 145 17.80 2.37 20.43
C ALA A 145 18.81 2.69 19.31
N SER A 146 19.58 1.70 18.84
CA SER A 146 20.50 1.86 17.71
C SER A 146 19.74 2.12 16.40
N TYR A 147 18.65 1.40 16.14
CA TYR A 147 17.79 1.69 14.99
C TYR A 147 17.11 3.05 15.10
N SER A 148 16.63 3.45 16.28
CA SER A 148 15.99 4.75 16.48
C SER A 148 16.96 5.91 16.23
N ARG A 149 18.23 5.79 16.65
CA ARG A 149 19.30 6.74 16.31
C ARG A 149 19.65 6.77 14.82
N LEU A 150 19.49 5.65 14.12
CA LEU A 150 19.64 5.62 12.66
C LEU A 150 18.49 6.37 11.98
N PHE A 151 17.24 6.07 12.36
CA PHE A 151 16.07 6.69 11.76
C PHE A 151 15.94 8.19 12.03
N SER A 152 16.43 8.67 13.18
CA SER A 152 16.41 10.09 13.53
C SER A 152 17.19 10.98 12.56
N ARG A 153 18.07 10.41 11.73
CA ARG A 153 18.77 11.13 10.66
C ARG A 153 17.86 11.52 9.49
N TYR A 154 16.74 10.82 9.33
CA TYR A 154 15.83 10.97 8.19
C TYR A 154 14.46 11.53 8.58
N GLY A 155 14.09 11.49 9.86
CA GLY A 155 12.89 12.13 10.39
C GLY A 155 12.52 11.66 11.80
N GLY A 156 11.30 11.98 12.24
CA GLY A 156 10.88 11.84 13.64
C GLY A 156 10.47 10.43 14.09
N TYR A 157 10.30 9.47 13.18
CA TYR A 157 9.86 8.12 13.53
C TYR A 157 10.98 7.25 14.06
N THR A 158 10.73 6.66 15.23
CA THR A 158 11.58 5.67 15.88
C THR A 158 11.35 4.28 15.29
N ALA A 159 12.18 3.31 15.70
CA ALA A 159 11.98 1.92 15.33
C ALA A 159 10.60 1.37 15.76
N ARG A 160 10.04 1.85 16.88
CA ARG A 160 8.71 1.44 17.36
C ARG A 160 7.60 2.04 16.51
N ASP A 161 7.75 3.27 16.03
CA ASP A 161 6.77 3.90 15.14
C ASP A 161 6.71 3.13 13.82
N TRP A 162 7.85 2.76 13.22
CA TRP A 162 7.89 1.93 12.01
C TRP A 162 7.22 0.56 12.19
N ARG A 163 7.43 -0.11 13.34
CA ARG A 163 6.69 -1.34 13.68
C ARG A 163 5.18 -1.09 13.74
N ALA A 164 4.75 0.00 14.37
CA ALA A 164 3.34 0.37 14.44
C ALA A 164 2.73 0.60 13.05
N LEU A 165 3.46 1.26 12.14
CA LEU A 165 3.05 1.47 10.75
C LEU A 165 2.87 0.15 9.99
N ALA A 166 3.78 -0.81 10.14
CA ALA A 166 3.63 -2.13 9.53
C ALA A 166 2.34 -2.83 9.98
N ARG A 167 2.01 -2.75 11.28
CA ARG A 167 0.77 -3.32 11.83
C ARG A 167 -0.47 -2.60 11.31
N LEU A 168 -0.41 -1.28 11.12
CA LEU A 168 -1.50 -0.53 10.49
C LEU A 168 -1.71 -0.96 9.03
N CYS A 169 -0.64 -1.14 8.25
CA CYS A 169 -0.75 -1.67 6.89
C CYS A 169 -1.44 -3.04 6.87
N ALA A 170 -1.01 -3.95 7.74
CA ALA A 170 -1.62 -5.27 7.87
C ALA A 170 -3.10 -5.20 8.30
N LEU A 171 -3.44 -4.31 9.23
CA LEU A 171 -4.82 -4.12 9.69
C LEU A 171 -5.76 -3.65 8.58
N VAL A 172 -5.34 -2.66 7.79
CA VAL A 172 -6.16 -2.13 6.68
C VAL A 172 -6.44 -3.24 5.65
N ILE A 173 -5.49 -4.14 5.43
CA ILE A 173 -5.66 -5.27 4.51
C ILE A 173 -6.57 -6.34 5.12
N ALA A 174 -6.35 -6.73 6.37
CA ALA A 174 -7.18 -7.75 7.03
C ALA A 174 -8.66 -7.35 7.05
N ARG A 175 -8.96 -6.08 7.33
CA ARG A 175 -10.34 -5.54 7.27
C ARG A 175 -10.94 -5.52 5.88
N THR A 176 -10.12 -5.51 4.84
CA THR A 176 -10.60 -5.60 3.47
C THR A 176 -10.93 -7.04 3.06
N SER A 177 -10.35 -8.04 3.72
CA SER A 177 -10.47 -9.45 3.35
C SER A 177 -11.57 -10.22 4.10
N GLU A 178 -12.46 -9.56 4.86
CA GLU A 178 -13.50 -10.22 5.70
C GLU A 178 -14.58 -11.02 4.93
N ASP A 179 -14.52 -11.10 3.59
CA ASP A 179 -15.45 -11.89 2.75
C ASP A 179 -14.93 -13.29 2.33
N GLY A 180 -13.82 -13.79 2.90
CA GLY A 180 -13.43 -15.18 2.65
C GLY A 180 -12.00 -15.48 3.06
N GLU A 181 -11.85 -16.49 3.91
CA GLU A 181 -10.57 -17.05 4.38
C GLU A 181 -9.78 -16.14 5.31
N ARG A 182 -10.09 -16.27 6.62
CA ARG A 182 -9.26 -15.81 7.74
C ARG A 182 -7.83 -16.35 7.59
N HIS A 183 -6.99 -15.58 6.92
CA HIS A 183 -5.56 -15.83 6.86
C HIS A 183 -4.96 -15.53 8.23
N GLY A 184 -4.76 -16.59 9.02
CA GLY A 184 -3.71 -16.72 10.03
C GLY A 184 -3.76 -15.74 11.20
N ASP A 185 -4.04 -16.28 12.38
CA ASP A 185 -3.95 -15.64 13.70
C ASP A 185 -2.48 -15.35 14.11
N HIS A 186 -1.77 -14.56 13.29
CA HIS A 186 -0.34 -14.28 13.44
C HIS A 186 -0.09 -12.78 13.50
N GLY A 187 -0.18 -12.20 14.70
CA GLY A 187 0.36 -10.86 15.02
C GLY A 187 -0.30 -9.64 14.34
N THR A 188 -1.25 -9.86 13.43
CA THR A 188 -1.96 -8.84 12.65
C THR A 188 -3.14 -8.21 13.40
N HIS A 189 -3.55 -8.79 14.53
CA HIS A 189 -4.62 -8.23 15.35
C HIS A 189 -4.12 -7.06 16.22
N LEU A 190 -4.61 -5.85 15.92
CA LEU A 190 -4.44 -4.68 16.76
C LEU A 190 -5.70 -4.50 17.62
N PRO A 191 -5.59 -4.44 18.97
CA PRO A 191 -6.72 -4.04 19.80
C PRO A 191 -7.31 -2.71 19.33
N PHE A 192 -8.63 -2.57 19.34
CA PHE A 192 -9.33 -1.39 18.81
C PHE A 192 -8.77 -0.06 19.34
N ARG A 193 -8.46 0.01 20.65
CA ARG A 193 -7.85 1.20 21.28
C ARG A 193 -6.48 1.53 20.67
N THR A 194 -5.65 0.53 20.44
CA THR A 194 -4.33 0.68 19.83
C THR A 194 -4.45 1.09 18.36
N ALA A 195 -5.37 0.47 17.61
CA ALA A 195 -5.65 0.84 16.23
C ALA A 195 -6.15 2.30 16.12
N SER A 196 -7.05 2.71 17.01
CA SER A 196 -7.56 4.09 17.07
C SER A 196 -6.46 5.10 17.42
N HIS A 197 -5.63 4.77 18.41
CA HIS A 197 -4.49 5.62 18.76
C HIS A 197 -3.48 5.73 17.59
N TYR A 198 -3.12 4.62 16.95
CA TYR A 198 -2.17 4.62 15.84
C TYR A 198 -2.71 5.34 14.60
N THR A 199 -3.98 5.14 14.24
CA THR A 199 -4.58 5.85 13.11
C THR A 199 -4.65 7.35 13.34
N GLY A 200 -5.04 7.80 14.53
CA GLY A 200 -5.00 9.22 14.88
C GLY A 200 -3.58 9.79 14.88
N ARG A 201 -2.63 9.11 15.53
CA ARG A 201 -1.24 9.56 15.68
C ARG A 201 -0.49 9.63 14.35
N TYR A 202 -0.60 8.60 13.53
CA TYR A 202 0.25 8.46 12.33
C TYR A 202 -0.45 8.88 11.05
N LEU A 203 -1.77 8.75 10.96
CA LEU A 203 -2.49 9.00 9.69
C LEU A 203 -3.30 10.30 9.73
N GLY A 204 -3.44 10.92 10.91
CA GLY A 204 -4.23 12.15 11.09
C GLY A 204 -5.72 11.96 10.86
N VAL A 205 -6.23 10.72 10.90
CA VAL A 205 -7.65 10.40 10.63
C VAL A 205 -8.23 9.50 11.72
N ALA A 206 -9.55 9.58 11.87
CA ALA A 206 -10.28 8.67 12.75
C ALA A 206 -10.23 7.23 12.21
N TYR A 207 -10.19 6.24 13.12
CA TYR A 207 -10.12 4.82 12.77
C TYR A 207 -11.18 4.37 11.75
N ARG A 208 -12.41 4.88 11.83
CA ARG A 208 -13.49 4.55 10.87
C ARG A 208 -13.15 4.88 9.42
N VAL A 209 -12.35 5.93 9.19
CA VAL A 209 -11.96 6.40 7.84
C VAL A 209 -11.04 5.39 7.17
N THR A 210 -10.41 4.47 7.90
CA THR A 210 -9.56 3.45 7.28
C THR A 210 -10.36 2.42 6.47
N ALA A 211 -11.65 2.20 6.80
CA ALA A 211 -12.53 1.34 6.01
C ALA A 211 -12.95 2.02 4.69
N GLU A 212 -12.99 3.34 4.72
CA GLU A 212 -13.10 4.19 3.56
C GLU A 212 -11.75 4.38 2.90
N ARG A 213 -10.74 3.49 3.08
CA ARG A 213 -9.46 3.52 2.35
C ARG A 213 -8.97 2.14 1.89
N LEU A 214 -8.65 1.96 0.59
CA LEU A 214 -8.09 0.74 0.00
C LEU A 214 -6.60 0.89 -0.26
N GLY A 215 -5.95 -0.27 -0.23
CA GLY A 215 -4.51 -0.39 -0.35
C GLY A 215 -3.83 -0.12 0.99
N TRP A 216 -2.58 -0.54 1.10
CA TRP A 216 -1.72 -0.21 2.24
C TRP A 216 -0.85 1.01 1.94
N GLU A 217 -0.75 1.40 0.67
CA GLU A 217 0.15 2.45 0.20
C GLU A 217 -0.24 3.83 0.74
N TRP A 218 -1.54 4.08 0.86
CA TRP A 218 -2.04 5.30 1.48
C TRP A 218 -1.67 5.40 2.96
N VAL A 219 -1.54 4.27 3.67
CA VAL A 219 -1.18 4.25 5.10
C VAL A 219 0.24 4.79 5.27
N LEU A 220 1.17 4.28 4.46
CA LEU A 220 2.55 4.75 4.49
C LEU A 220 2.67 6.20 4.00
N GLU A 221 1.98 6.57 2.91
CA GLU A 221 2.02 7.96 2.44
C GLU A 221 1.43 8.93 3.49
N ALA A 222 0.28 8.60 4.09
CA ALA A 222 -0.31 9.42 5.16
C ALA A 222 0.63 9.54 6.36
N ALA A 223 1.31 8.45 6.72
CA ALA A 223 2.32 8.46 7.77
C ALA A 223 3.51 9.34 7.43
N LEU A 224 4.03 9.27 6.21
CA LEU A 224 5.14 10.13 5.78
C LEU A 224 4.75 11.61 5.77
N ARG A 225 3.53 11.94 5.30
CA ARG A 225 3.00 13.32 5.33
C ARG A 225 2.84 13.83 6.75
N THR A 226 2.21 13.05 7.63
CA THR A 226 2.00 13.39 9.05
C THR A 226 3.33 13.57 9.79
N GLY A 227 4.30 12.68 9.51
CA GLY A 227 5.65 12.74 10.06
C GLY A 227 6.56 13.77 9.39
N ARG A 228 6.05 14.56 8.43
CA ARG A 228 6.77 15.59 7.66
C ARG A 228 8.01 15.05 6.92
N TYR A 229 8.01 13.79 6.55
CA TYR A 229 9.04 13.17 5.70
C TYR A 229 8.89 13.59 4.24
N VAL A 230 7.67 13.92 3.83
CA VAL A 230 7.34 14.36 2.48
C VAL A 230 6.36 15.53 2.59
N HIS A 231 6.47 16.49 1.67
CA HIS A 231 5.47 17.56 1.58
C HIS A 231 4.14 16.97 1.12
N ALA A 232 3.05 17.39 1.75
CA ALA A 232 1.74 17.21 1.15
C ALA A 232 1.73 18.04 -0.16
N PRO A 233 1.22 17.49 -1.28
CA PRO A 233 0.88 18.31 -2.42
C PRO A 233 -0.08 19.43 -1.99
#